data_AF-A0A7U4DMY2-F1
#
_entry.id   AF-A0A7U4DMY2-F1
#
_cell.length_a   1.000
_cell.length_b   1.000
_cell.length_c   1.000
_cell.angle_alpha   90.00
_cell.angle_beta   90.00
_cell.angle_gamma   90.00
#
_symmetry.space_group_name_H-M   'P 1'
#
loop_
_entity.id
_entity.type
_entity.pdbx_description
1 polymer ?
#
loop_
_entity_poly.entity_id
_entity_poly.type
_entity_poly.pdbx_seq_one_letter_code
_entity_poly.pdbx_strand_id
1 'polypeptide(L)'
;MASNNVRDGKTMKPFRCKHCHLCLPTNPHVKNQQYCGRTECQRARKNAWQRNKMATDPDYVDNQQRARQSWQKNNPDYWRTYRQKRQKPPPAASAPKPVKMDASRQVCDDFSGKYLLLPVGSNGHAKMDALLVKIIKVIRCYAHAKKDSIARRPGSSYRNQESGVP
;
A
#
# COMPACT_ATOMS: atom_id res chain seq x y z
N MET A 1 17.75 -17.67 13.09
CA MET A 1 17.74 -18.78 12.11
C MET A 1 16.99 -18.32 10.87
N ALA A 2 17.69 -18.06 9.76
CA ALA A 2 17.07 -17.61 8.52
C ALA A 2 16.48 -18.83 7.79
N SER A 3 15.15 -18.91 7.71
CA SER A 3 14.45 -20.01 7.03
C SER A 3 14.74 -19.97 5.53
N ASN A 4 15.62 -20.86 5.08
CA ASN A 4 15.89 -21.09 3.66
C ASN A 4 14.70 -21.85 3.05
N ASN A 5 13.87 -21.13 2.29
CA ASN A 5 12.80 -21.74 1.51
C ASN A 5 13.41 -22.35 0.23
N VAL A 6 13.74 -23.64 0.28
CA VAL A 6 14.14 -24.43 -0.89
C VAL A 6 12.87 -25.01 -1.53
N ARG A 7 12.58 -24.61 -2.77
CA ARG A 7 11.73 -25.36 -3.69
C ARG A 7 12.57 -25.65 -4.94
N ASP A 8 12.55 -26.90 -5.39
CA ASP A 8 13.12 -27.35 -6.67
C ASP A 8 14.65 -27.22 -6.85
N GLY A 9 15.44 -27.27 -5.77
CA GLY A 9 16.91 -27.33 -5.84
C GLY A 9 17.60 -26.08 -6.39
N LYS A 10 16.86 -24.99 -6.66
CA LYS A 10 17.41 -23.72 -7.13
C LYS A 10 17.38 -22.68 -6.02
N THR A 11 18.55 -22.17 -5.64
CA THR A 11 18.67 -21.05 -4.69
C THR A 11 18.16 -19.76 -5.34
N MET A 12 16.92 -19.38 -5.04
CA MET A 12 16.34 -18.13 -5.52
C MET A 12 16.86 -16.94 -4.71
N LYS A 13 17.54 -16.00 -5.36
CA LYS A 13 17.96 -14.75 -4.72
C LYS A 13 16.72 -13.99 -4.23
N PRO A 14 16.66 -13.57 -2.95
CA PRO A 14 15.52 -12.80 -2.44
C PRO A 14 15.49 -11.41 -3.08
N PHE A 15 14.30 -10.85 -3.29
CA PHE A 15 14.11 -9.49 -3.79
C PHE A 15 13.45 -8.61 -2.73
N ARG A 16 13.67 -7.29 -2.83
CA ARG A 16 13.00 -6.30 -1.97
C ARG A 16 11.82 -5.68 -2.70
N CYS A 17 10.62 -5.82 -2.14
CA CYS A 17 9.41 -5.22 -2.71
C CYS A 17 9.49 -3.68 -2.72
N LYS A 18 9.19 -3.04 -3.85
CA LYS A 18 9.18 -1.57 -3.98
C LYS A 18 8.10 -0.87 -3.15
N HIS A 19 7.02 -1.57 -2.79
CA HIS A 19 5.92 -0.99 -2.01
C HIS A 19 6.01 -1.28 -0.50
N CYS A 20 6.06 -2.56 -0.10
CA CYS A 20 6.10 -2.92 1.33
C CYS A 20 7.52 -3.10 1.89
N HIS A 21 8.56 -3.00 1.06
CA HIS A 21 9.96 -3.07 1.46
C HIS A 21 10.41 -4.36 2.16
N LEU A 22 9.58 -5.39 2.16
CA LEU A 22 9.93 -6.71 2.68
C LEU A 22 10.84 -7.44 1.69
N CYS A 23 11.89 -8.07 2.23
CA CYS A 23 12.72 -9.03 1.51
C CYS A 23 11.97 -10.36 1.45
N LEU A 24 11.70 -10.84 0.25
CA LEU A 24 10.88 -12.03 0.00
C LEU A 24 11.59 -12.93 -1.01
N PRO A 25 11.30 -14.25 -0.99
CA PRO A 25 11.78 -15.13 -2.05
C PRO A 25 11.22 -14.65 -3.40
N THR A 26 12.07 -14.62 -4.41
CA THR A 26 11.66 -14.29 -5.78
C THR A 26 10.84 -15.43 -6.36
N ASN A 27 9.78 -15.09 -7.11
CA ASN A 27 9.00 -16.05 -7.88
C ASN A 27 9.80 -16.47 -9.14
N PRO A 28 10.13 -17.75 -9.32
CA PRO A 28 10.91 -18.24 -10.47
C PRO A 28 10.31 -17.89 -11.83
N HIS A 29 8.99 -17.78 -11.93
CA HIS A 29 8.29 -17.50 -13.17
C HIS A 29 8.26 -16.01 -13.54
N VAL A 30 8.62 -15.12 -12.61
CA VAL A 30 8.55 -13.67 -12.82
C VAL A 30 9.96 -13.09 -12.92
N LYS A 31 10.40 -12.83 -14.15
CA LYS A 31 11.64 -12.09 -14.40
C LYS A 31 11.52 -10.68 -13.80
N ASN A 32 12.59 -10.20 -13.16
CA ASN A 32 12.68 -8.84 -12.59
C ASN A 32 11.54 -8.49 -11.61
N GLN A 33 11.23 -9.38 -10.67
CA GLN A 33 10.17 -9.13 -9.70
C GLN A 33 10.44 -7.87 -8.85
N GLN A 34 9.60 -6.84 -8.99
CA GLN A 34 9.72 -5.58 -8.24
C GLN A 34 8.67 -5.44 -7.11
N TYR A 35 7.56 -6.17 -7.21
CA TYR A 35 6.46 -6.12 -6.25
C TYR A 35 6.11 -7.54 -5.79
N CYS A 36 5.73 -7.69 -4.53
CA CYS A 36 5.25 -8.96 -4.00
C CYS A 36 3.77 -9.22 -4.36
N GLY A 37 3.30 -10.43 -4.12
CA GLY A 37 1.92 -10.85 -4.46
C GLY A 37 0.81 -10.24 -3.59
N ARG A 38 1.14 -9.47 -2.55
CA ARG A 38 0.12 -8.84 -1.69
C ARG A 38 -0.74 -7.86 -2.48
N THR A 39 -2.05 -7.84 -2.19
CA THR A 39 -3.04 -7.00 -2.91
C THR A 39 -2.65 -5.54 -2.96
N GLU A 40 -2.22 -4.96 -1.84
CA GLU A 40 -1.81 -3.56 -1.77
C GLU A 40 -0.57 -3.27 -2.62
N CYS A 41 0.39 -4.20 -2.64
CA CYS A 41 1.60 -4.05 -3.46
C CYS A 41 1.30 -4.19 -4.96
N GLN A 42 0.34 -5.04 -5.32
CA GLN A 42 -0.13 -5.17 -6.71
C GLN A 42 -0.95 -3.96 -7.16
N ARG A 43 -1.75 -3.36 -6.27
CA ARG A 43 -2.41 -2.07 -6.53
C ARG A 43 -1.38 -0.97 -6.78
N ALA A 44 -0.38 -0.85 -5.91
CA ALA A 44 0.69 0.13 -6.07
C ALA A 44 1.44 -0.04 -7.41
N ARG A 45 1.73 -1.28 -7.81
CA ARG A 45 2.31 -1.60 -9.13
C ARG A 45 1.45 -1.06 -10.27
N LYS A 46 0.14 -1.37 -10.26
CA LYS A 46 -0.80 -0.91 -11.30
C LYS A 46 -0.90 0.62 -11.32
N ASN A 47 -0.94 1.27 -10.16
CA ASN A 47 -0.98 2.72 -10.04
C ASN A 47 0.31 3.38 -10.57
N ALA A 48 1.48 2.78 -10.30
CA ALA A 48 2.75 3.27 -10.83
C ALA A 48 2.79 3.15 -12.37
N TRP A 49 2.35 2.02 -12.91
CA TRP A 49 2.23 1.84 -14.36
C TRP A 49 1.27 2.86 -14.98
N GLN A 50 0.09 3.06 -14.38
CA GLN A 50 -0.89 4.01 -14.88
C GLN A 50 -0.34 5.44 -14.87
N ARG A 51 0.31 5.86 -13.78
CA ARG A 51 0.95 7.19 -13.71
C ARG A 51 2.00 7.36 -14.79
N ASN A 52 2.85 6.36 -15.01
CA ASN A 52 3.84 6.40 -16.08
C ASN A 52 3.17 6.54 -17.45
N LYS A 53 2.14 5.73 -17.72
CA LYS A 53 1.39 5.82 -18.98
C LYS A 53 0.75 7.19 -19.19
N MET A 54 0.10 7.75 -18.17
CA MET A 54 -0.47 9.10 -18.26
C MET A 54 0.59 10.19 -18.50
N ALA A 55 1.84 9.98 -18.09
CA ALA A 55 2.92 10.94 -18.30
C ALA A 55 3.62 10.79 -19.66
N THR A 56 3.69 9.58 -20.20
CA THR A 56 4.51 9.27 -21.39
C THR A 56 3.72 9.05 -22.67
N ASP A 57 2.42 8.75 -22.58
CA ASP A 57 1.61 8.23 -23.69
C ASP A 57 0.37 9.12 -23.91
N PRO A 58 0.45 10.12 -24.82
CA PRO A 58 -0.66 11.04 -25.08
C PRO A 58 -1.91 10.33 -25.62
N ASP A 59 -1.75 9.35 -26.51
CA ASP A 59 -2.86 8.58 -27.08
C ASP A 59 -3.64 7.82 -26.01
N TYR A 60 -2.93 7.28 -25.01
CA TYR A 60 -3.55 6.66 -23.84
C TYR A 60 -4.43 7.64 -23.07
N VAL A 61 -3.98 8.89 -22.89
CA VAL A 61 -4.73 9.95 -22.19
C VAL A 61 -5.98 10.32 -22.98
N ASP A 62 -5.85 10.56 -24.29
CA ASP A 62 -6.96 10.94 -25.16
C ASP A 62 -8.02 9.83 -25.26
N ASN A 63 -7.59 8.59 -25.41
CA ASN A 63 -8.50 7.45 -25.39
C ASN A 63 -9.25 7.34 -24.05
N GLN A 64 -8.56 7.55 -22.92
CA GLN A 64 -9.20 7.55 -21.61
C GLN A 64 -10.22 8.68 -21.44
N GLN A 65 -9.95 9.86 -22.02
CA GLN A 65 -10.89 10.98 -22.04
C GLN A 65 -12.11 10.68 -22.90
N ARG A 66 -11.92 10.22 -24.14
CA ARG A 66 -13.02 9.84 -25.04
C ARG A 66 -13.91 8.74 -24.46
N ALA A 67 -13.30 7.71 -23.88
CA ALA A 67 -14.04 6.63 -23.21
C ALA A 67 -14.87 7.17 -22.04
N ARG A 68 -14.32 8.10 -21.24
CA ARG A 68 -15.03 8.73 -20.12
C ARG A 68 -16.22 9.56 -20.61
N GLN A 69 -16.03 10.38 -21.63
CA GLN A 69 -17.08 11.21 -22.22
C GLN A 69 -18.19 10.34 -22.83
N SER A 70 -17.84 9.30 -23.59
CA SER A 70 -18.79 8.34 -24.16
C SER A 70 -19.59 7.64 -23.06
N TRP A 71 -18.94 7.17 -22.00
CA TRP A 71 -19.63 6.55 -20.88
C TRP A 71 -20.60 7.52 -20.19
N GLN A 72 -20.21 8.77 -19.96
CA GLN A 72 -21.09 9.79 -19.35
C GLN A 72 -22.29 10.10 -20.24
N LYS A 73 -22.09 10.26 -21.55
CA LYS A 73 -23.17 10.48 -22.53
C LYS A 73 -24.18 9.33 -22.51
N ASN A 74 -23.70 8.10 -22.40
CA ASN A 74 -24.55 6.91 -22.38
C ASN A 74 -25.17 6.62 -21.00
N ASN A 75 -24.72 7.30 -19.93
CA ASN A 75 -25.16 7.05 -18.56
C ASN A 75 -25.45 8.36 -17.79
N PRO A 76 -26.32 9.24 -18.30
CA PRO A 76 -26.54 10.58 -17.73
C PRO A 76 -27.07 10.53 -16.29
N ASP A 77 -27.99 9.59 -16.00
CA ASP A 77 -28.64 9.48 -14.69
C ASP A 77 -27.85 8.63 -13.68
N TYR A 78 -26.75 8.00 -14.08
CA TYR A 78 -26.04 7.03 -13.26
C TYR A 78 -25.68 7.58 -11.87
N TRP A 79 -25.16 8.81 -11.81
CA TRP A 79 -24.79 9.42 -10.53
C TRP A 79 -25.99 9.73 -9.64
N ARG A 80 -27.14 10.09 -10.23
CA ARG A 80 -28.40 10.32 -9.50
C ARG A 80 -28.88 9.01 -8.88
N THR A 81 -28.98 7.96 -9.68
CA THR A 81 -29.39 6.62 -9.23
C THR A 81 -28.42 6.02 -8.22
N TYR A 82 -27.11 6.17 -8.44
CA TYR A 82 -26.07 5.69 -7.53
C TYR A 82 -26.18 6.35 -6.16
N ARG A 83 -26.37 7.67 -6.12
CA ARG A 83 -26.54 8.40 -4.87
C ARG A 83 -27.81 7.98 -4.13
N GLN A 84 -28.93 7.86 -4.84
CA GLN A 84 -30.19 7.36 -4.26
C GLN A 84 -30.03 5.99 -3.61
N LYS A 85 -29.38 5.03 -4.29
CA LYS A 85 -29.11 3.69 -3.76
C LYS A 85 -28.16 3.67 -2.55
N ARG A 86 -27.32 4.70 -2.40
CA ARG A 86 -26.35 4.82 -1.29
C ARG A 86 -26.80 5.78 -0.18
N GLN A 87 -28.02 6.31 -0.23
CA GLN A 87 -28.56 7.07 0.90
C GLN A 87 -28.69 6.12 2.09
N LYS A 88 -27.71 6.19 2.99
CA LYS A 88 -27.84 5.66 4.34
C LYS A 88 -28.91 6.55 5.00
N PRO A 89 -29.92 6.00 5.71
CA PRO A 89 -30.83 6.84 6.48
C PRO A 89 -29.98 7.76 7.38
N PRO A 90 -30.39 9.02 7.59
CA PRO A 90 -29.67 9.92 8.49
C PRO A 90 -29.49 9.19 9.82
N PRO A 91 -28.30 9.22 10.43
CA PRO A 91 -28.15 8.63 11.75
C PRO A 91 -29.20 9.27 12.66
N ALA A 92 -29.89 8.43 13.46
CA ALA A 92 -30.82 8.91 14.48
C ALA A 92 -30.16 10.05 15.27
N ALA A 93 -30.96 11.02 15.72
CA ALA A 93 -30.56 12.32 16.27
C ALA A 93 -29.58 12.32 17.47
N SER A 94 -28.96 11.20 17.81
CA SER A 94 -27.96 11.00 18.85
C SER A 94 -26.55 10.66 18.31
N ALA A 95 -26.25 10.97 17.05
CA ALA A 95 -24.87 10.82 16.57
C ALA A 95 -23.93 11.79 17.33
N PRO A 96 -22.84 11.30 17.96
CA PRO A 96 -21.90 12.18 18.63
C PRO A 96 -21.29 13.12 17.60
N LYS A 97 -21.21 14.42 17.95
CA LYS A 97 -20.60 15.48 17.14
C LYS A 97 -19.28 14.97 16.56
N PRO A 98 -18.99 15.18 15.26
CA PRO A 98 -17.72 14.77 14.68
C PRO A 98 -16.61 15.50 15.41
N VAL A 99 -15.91 14.79 16.29
CA VAL A 99 -14.70 15.29 16.93
C VAL A 99 -13.72 15.55 15.78
N LYS A 100 -13.20 16.78 15.73
CA LYS A 100 -12.18 17.20 14.78
C LYS A 100 -11.00 16.23 14.89
N MET A 101 -10.84 15.37 13.88
CA MET A 101 -9.93 14.22 13.87
C MET A 101 -8.46 14.61 13.61
N ASP A 102 -8.15 15.90 13.61
CA ASP A 102 -6.94 16.47 13.02
C ASP A 102 -5.69 16.35 13.90
N ALA A 103 -5.72 15.50 14.91
CA ALA A 103 -4.53 15.09 15.62
C ALA A 103 -4.36 13.58 15.45
N SER A 104 -3.79 13.19 14.29
CA SER A 104 -2.87 12.06 14.36
C SER A 104 -1.75 12.53 15.28
N ARG A 105 -1.90 12.31 16.59
CA ARG A 105 -0.74 12.11 17.45
C ARG A 105 -0.01 10.94 16.80
N GLN A 106 0.92 11.25 15.91
CA GLN A 106 2.07 10.39 15.76
C GLN A 106 2.69 10.41 17.15
N VAL A 107 2.29 9.44 17.97
CA VAL A 107 3.09 9.07 19.11
C VAL A 107 4.32 8.44 18.47
N CYS A 108 5.25 9.29 18.04
CA CYS A 108 6.61 8.88 17.74
C CYS A 108 7.21 8.57 19.11
N ASP A 109 6.94 7.39 19.65
CA ASP A 109 7.74 6.85 20.75
C ASP A 109 9.11 6.52 20.18
N ASP A 110 9.89 7.56 19.87
CA ASP A 110 11.24 7.44 19.37
C ASP A 110 12.16 7.21 20.57
N PHE A 111 12.09 6.00 21.13
CA PHE A 111 13.03 5.49 22.14
C PHE A 111 14.41 5.17 21.53
N SER A 112 14.77 5.85 20.45
CA SER A 112 16.09 5.78 19.85
C SER A 112 17.02 6.75 20.56
N GLY A 113 18.08 6.22 21.17
CA GLY A 113 18.95 7.00 22.03
C GLY A 113 20.11 6.17 22.57
N LYS A 114 20.98 6.82 23.34
CA LYS A 114 22.00 6.14 24.14
C LYS A 114 21.39 5.83 25.50
N TYR A 115 21.43 4.58 25.90
CA TYR A 115 20.89 4.11 27.17
C TYR A 115 21.99 3.49 28.00
N LEU A 116 21.84 3.64 29.31
CA LEU A 116 22.67 2.97 30.30
C LEU A 116 21.88 1.78 30.84
N LEU A 117 22.31 0.56 30.51
CA LEU A 117 21.69 -0.65 31.03
C LEU A 117 22.33 -1.00 32.37
N LEU A 118 21.51 -0.93 33.42
CA LEU A 118 21.85 -1.34 34.77
C LEU A 118 21.23 -2.72 35.00
N PRO A 119 22.04 -3.78 35.17
CA PRO A 119 21.50 -5.09 35.48
C PRO A 119 20.90 -5.07 36.89
N VAL A 120 19.62 -5.41 36.99
CA VAL A 120 18.93 -5.53 38.28
C VAL A 120 19.18 -6.93 38.81
N GLY A 121 20.18 -7.07 39.69
CA GLY A 121 20.40 -8.32 40.43
C GLY A 121 19.35 -8.48 41.52
N SER A 122 18.85 -9.70 41.74
CA SER A 122 17.88 -10.00 42.80
C SER A 122 18.44 -9.85 44.21
N ASN A 123 19.76 -9.82 44.38
CA ASN A 123 20.42 -9.73 45.69
C ASN A 123 21.49 -8.62 45.64
N GLY A 124 21.26 -7.54 46.39
CA GLY A 124 21.93 -6.24 46.28
C GLY A 124 23.42 -6.17 46.69
N HIS A 125 24.29 -7.02 46.14
CA HIS A 125 25.71 -7.09 46.55
C HIS A 125 26.70 -7.35 45.41
N ALA A 126 26.42 -6.87 44.19
CA ALA A 126 27.46 -6.78 43.17
C ALA A 126 27.34 -5.44 42.43
N LYS A 127 28.36 -4.59 42.58
CA LYS A 127 28.60 -3.46 41.65
C LYS A 127 28.85 -4.07 40.28
N MET A 128 27.84 -4.04 39.41
CA MET A 128 28.03 -4.41 38.01
C MET A 128 28.15 -3.15 37.18
N ASP A 129 29.20 -3.09 36.37
CA ASP A 129 29.45 -1.95 35.50
C ASP A 129 28.30 -1.78 34.50
N ALA A 130 27.90 -0.52 34.32
CA ALA A 130 26.76 -0.18 33.51
C ALA A 130 27.12 -0.22 32.02
N LEU A 131 26.28 -0.87 31.20
CA LEU A 131 26.55 -1.01 29.77
C LEU A 131 25.95 0.18 29.00
N LEU A 132 26.81 0.95 28.33
CA LEU A 132 26.38 2.01 27.42
C LEU A 132 26.00 1.40 26.07
N VAL A 133 24.71 1.46 25.71
CA VAL A 133 24.19 0.91 24.44
C VAL A 133 23.49 1.98 23.61
N LYS A 134 23.58 1.87 22.28
CA LYS A 134 22.84 2.74 21.35
C LYS A 134 21.67 1.94 20.77
N ILE A 135 20.45 2.27 21.17
CA ILE A 135 19.24 1.67 20.61
C ILE A 135 18.77 2.54 19.45
N ILE A 136 18.62 1.93 18.27
CA ILE A 136 18.11 2.62 17.07
C ILE A 136 16.80 1.94 16.67
N LYS A 137 15.70 2.68 16.74
CA LYS A 137 14.38 2.20 16.32
C LYS A 137 14.36 2.13 14.79
N VAL A 138 14.33 0.91 14.25
CA VAL A 138 14.08 0.70 12.82
C VAL A 138 12.57 0.70 12.60
N ILE A 139 12.01 1.86 12.27
CA ILE A 139 10.59 1.98 11.93
C ILE A 139 10.34 1.19 10.64
N ARG A 140 9.69 0.04 10.74
CA ARG A 140 8.93 -0.51 9.62
C ARG A 140 7.63 0.27 9.56
N CYS A 141 7.55 1.20 8.63
CA CYS A 141 6.33 1.92 8.33
C CYS A 141 5.25 0.93 7.83
N TYR A 142 4.50 0.37 8.76
CA TYR A 142 3.15 -0.11 8.47
C TYR A 142 2.31 1.13 8.19
N ALA A 143 2.26 1.53 6.92
CA ALA A 143 1.14 2.34 6.47
C ALA A 143 -0.11 1.46 6.64
N HIS A 144 -0.84 1.65 7.75
CA HIS A 144 -2.26 1.32 7.80
C HIS A 144 -2.95 2.23 6.78
N ALA A 145 -2.88 1.85 5.51
CA ALA A 145 -3.66 2.48 4.46
C ALA A 145 -5.13 2.27 4.83
N LYS A 146 -5.81 3.36 5.18
CA LYS A 146 -7.26 3.40 5.33
C LYS A 146 -7.85 2.70 4.11
N LYS A 147 -8.74 1.75 4.38
CA LYS A 147 -9.48 1.01 3.37
C LYS A 147 -10.51 1.97 2.78
N ASP A 148 -10.05 2.94 2.00
CA ASP A 148 -10.93 3.84 1.30
C ASP A 148 -11.62 3.00 0.23
N SER A 149 -12.90 2.74 0.47
CA SER A 149 -13.82 2.12 -0.46
C SER A 149 -14.01 3.03 -1.67
N ILE A 150 -13.02 3.08 -2.55
CA ILE A 150 -13.20 3.59 -3.91
C ILE A 150 -13.96 2.49 -4.63
N ALA A 151 -15.23 2.77 -4.93
CA ALA A 151 -16.06 1.95 -5.80
C ALA A 151 -15.23 1.55 -7.03
N ARG A 152 -15.17 0.25 -7.32
CA ARG A 152 -14.53 -0.26 -8.54
C ARG A 152 -15.16 0.52 -9.70
N ARG A 153 -14.40 1.42 -10.34
CA ARG A 153 -14.75 1.82 -11.70
C ARG A 153 -14.66 0.55 -12.54
N PRO A 154 -15.70 0.15 -13.27
CA PRO A 154 -15.61 -0.98 -14.16
C PRO A 154 -14.44 -0.71 -15.12
N GLY A 155 -13.48 -1.63 -15.13
CA GLY A 155 -12.32 -1.54 -16.00
C GLY A 155 -12.80 -1.56 -17.44
N SER A 156 -12.46 -0.52 -18.20
CA SER A 156 -12.53 -0.56 -19.66
C SER A 156 -11.63 -1.70 -20.12
N SER A 157 -12.22 -2.76 -20.67
CA SER A 157 -11.48 -3.81 -21.35
C SER A 157 -10.83 -3.21 -22.58
N TYR A 158 -9.50 -3.19 -22.62
CA TYR A 158 -8.73 -2.92 -23.83
C TYR A 158 -9.07 -4.01 -24.85
N ARG A 159 -9.89 -3.68 -25.85
CA ARG A 159 -10.02 -4.46 -27.08
C ARG A 159 -8.99 -3.86 -28.03
N ASN A 160 -7.85 -4.53 -28.19
CA ASN A 160 -6.90 -4.22 -29.26
C ASN A 160 -7.62 -4.52 -30.58
N GLN A 161 -7.90 -3.50 -31.38
CA GLN A 161 -8.13 -3.68 -32.81
C GLN A 161 -6.76 -3.57 -33.46
N GLU A 162 -6.22 -4.70 -33.88
CA GLU A 162 -5.10 -4.78 -34.78
C GLU A 162 -5.56 -4.13 -36.10
N SER A 163 -5.08 -2.92 -36.34
CA SER A 163 -5.22 -2.25 -37.63
C SER A 163 -4.28 -2.94 -38.61
N GLY A 164 -4.83 -3.87 -39.38
CA GLY A 164 -4.29 -4.21 -40.68
C GLY A 164 -4.33 -2.98 -41.57
N VAL A 165 -3.18 -2.62 -42.12
CA VAL A 165 -2.99 -1.59 -43.15
C VAL A 165 -2.21 -2.30 -44.27
N PRO A 166 -2.56 -2.04 -45.55
CA PRO A 166 -2.71 -3.06 -46.60
C PRO A 166 -1.42 -3.70 -47.12
#